data_AF-A0A7S1XBI3-F1
#
_entry.id   AF-A0A7S1XBI3-F1
#
_cell.length_a   1.000
_cell.length_b   1.000
_cell.length_c   1.000
_cell.angle_alpha   90.00
_cell.angle_beta   90.00
_cell.angle_gamma   90.00
#
_symmetry.space_group_name_H-M   'P 1'
#
loop_
_entity.id
_entity.type
_entity.pdbx_description
1 polymer ?
#
loop_
_entity_poly.entity_id
_entity_poly.type
_entity_poly.pdbx_seq_one_letter_code
_entity_poly.pdbx_strand_id
1 'polypeptide(L)'
;AALELANGTLLLMLRSTEGFIYRSMSADKGHTWGAVSPTPLRNPDAKVHAIRLPGPDANLALAYNDHDRPFHGMAKGRGGAEGKRRDTLMLAVSPDSGHSWKQVARLDPPAIVTWQGHP
;
A
#
# COMPACT_ATOMS: atom_id res chain seq x y z
N ALA A 1 2.35 4.84 6.74
CA ALA A 1 1.33 5.89 6.89
C ALA A 1 0.57 5.66 8.18
N ALA A 2 0.23 6.71 8.93
CA ALA A 2 -0.63 6.61 10.11
C ALA A 2 -1.86 7.50 9.89
N LEU A 3 -3.04 7.03 10.30
CA LEU A 3 -4.29 7.77 10.19
C LEU A 3 -5.20 7.45 11.37
N GLU A 4 -6.00 8.43 11.79
CA GLU A 4 -7.01 8.27 12.84
C GLU A 4 -8.34 7.84 12.20
N LEU A 5 -8.89 6.74 12.71
CA LEU A 5 -10.19 6.19 12.32
C LEU A 5 -11.32 7.00 12.98
N ALA A 6 -12.55 6.81 12.50
CA ALA A 6 -13.71 7.55 13.02
C ALA A 6 -13.96 7.34 14.53
N ASN A 7 -13.53 6.21 15.08
CA ASN A 7 -13.66 5.87 16.50
C ASN A 7 -12.45 6.35 17.36
N GLY A 8 -11.54 7.16 16.81
CA GLY A 8 -10.34 7.65 17.49
C GLY A 8 -9.17 6.66 17.57
N THR A 9 -9.33 5.44 17.02
CA THR A 9 -8.22 4.48 16.94
C THR A 9 -7.23 4.90 15.87
N LEU A 10 -5.92 4.83 16.17
CA LEU A 10 -4.88 5.05 15.18
C LEU A 10 -4.63 3.75 14.41
N LEU A 11 -4.71 3.80 13.09
CA LEU A 11 -4.29 2.74 12.18
C LEU A 11 -2.91 3.09 11.60
N LEU A 12 -1.98 2.15 11.68
CA LEU A 12 -0.66 2.24 11.05
C LEU A 12 -0.59 1.27 9.88
N MET A 13 -0.23 1.78 8.70
CA MET A 13 0.07 1.01 7.49
C MET A 13 1.59 1.02 7.26
N LEU A 14 2.20 -0.15 7.29
CA LEU A 14 3.65 -0.39 7.34
C LEU A 14 4.12 -1.02 6.03
N ARG A 15 5.22 -0.51 5.48
CA ARG A 15 5.98 -1.26 4.47
C ARG A 15 6.76 -2.39 5.15
N SER A 16 7.00 -3.48 4.45
CA SER A 16 7.79 -4.60 4.95
C SER A 16 8.67 -5.18 3.84
N THR A 17 9.70 -5.92 4.24
CA THR A 17 10.50 -6.77 3.33
C THR A 17 9.82 -8.11 3.02
N GLU A 18 8.69 -8.42 3.66
CA GLU A 18 7.97 -9.68 3.55
C GLU A 18 7.04 -9.73 2.31
N GLY A 19 6.96 -8.64 1.53
CA GLY A 19 6.19 -8.57 0.30
C GLY A 19 4.74 -8.09 0.47
N PHE A 20 4.33 -7.69 1.67
CA PHE A 20 2.99 -7.16 1.92
C PHE A 20 3.04 -5.85 2.72
N ILE A 21 1.97 -5.07 2.63
CA ILE A 21 1.70 -3.99 3.58
C ILE A 21 1.21 -4.64 4.86
N TYR A 22 1.78 -4.25 5.98
CA TYR A 22 1.35 -4.70 7.30
C TYR A 22 0.54 -3.60 7.98
N ARG A 23 -0.26 -4.00 8.97
CA ARG A 23 -1.02 -3.08 9.82
C ARG A 23 -0.77 -3.33 11.29
N SER A 24 -0.91 -2.28 12.07
CA SER A 24 -1.07 -2.32 13.54
C SER A 24 -2.02 -1.20 13.96
N MET A 25 -2.62 -1.33 15.13
CA MET A 25 -3.59 -0.37 15.66
C MET A 25 -3.20 0.05 17.07
N SER A 26 -3.52 1.29 17.41
CA SER A 26 -3.38 1.83 18.76
C SER A 26 -4.70 2.44 19.21
N ALA A 27 -5.20 1.98 20.36
CA ALA A 27 -6.40 2.50 21.01
C ALA A 27 -6.10 3.61 22.04
N ASP A 28 -4.83 3.91 22.27
CA ASP A 28 -4.33 4.81 23.31
C ASP A 28 -3.46 5.92 22.71
N LYS A 29 -3.89 6.51 21.59
CA LYS A 29 -3.23 7.67 20.94
C LYS A 29 -1.75 7.43 20.59
N GLY A 30 -1.38 6.19 20.33
CA GLY A 30 -0.03 5.79 19.91
C GLY A 30 0.92 5.43 21.05
N HIS A 31 0.44 5.36 22.29
CA HIS A 31 1.28 4.94 23.43
C HIS A 31 1.66 3.46 23.34
N THR A 32 0.71 2.60 22.98
CA THR A 32 0.94 1.18 22.72
C THR A 32 0.34 0.77 21.38
N TRP A 33 0.89 -0.29 20.81
CA TRP A 33 0.51 -0.82 19.51
C TRP A 33 0.17 -2.30 19.62
N GLY A 34 -0.93 -2.70 19.00
CA GLY A 34 -1.31 -4.11 18.89
C GLY A 34 -0.38 -4.91 17.99
N ALA A 35 -0.61 -6.22 17.94
CA ALA A 35 0.15 -7.12 17.09
C ALA A 35 0.16 -6.67 15.62
N VAL A 36 1.34 -6.74 15.00
CA VAL A 36 1.53 -6.43 13.59
C VAL A 36 1.03 -7.62 12.76
N SER A 37 0.17 -7.36 11.76
CA SER A 37 -0.39 -8.41 10.89
C SER A 37 -0.38 -7.99 9.42
N PRO A 38 -0.23 -8.93 8.47
CA PRO A 38 -0.24 -8.61 7.05
C PRO A 38 -1.64 -8.21 6.57
N THR A 39 -1.69 -7.32 5.58
CA THR A 39 -2.89 -7.07 4.77
C THR A 39 -2.83 -7.89 3.47
N PRO A 40 -3.93 -8.03 2.71
CA PRO A 40 -3.87 -8.68 1.39
C PRO A 40 -3.12 -7.86 0.33
N LEU A 41 -2.71 -6.62 0.65
CA LEU A 41 -2.06 -5.73 -0.30
C LEU A 41 -0.56 -6.04 -0.38
N ARG A 42 -0.14 -6.52 -1.55
CA ARG A 42 1.26 -6.75 -1.88
C ARG A 42 2.03 -5.42 -1.93
N ASN A 43 3.28 -5.42 -1.49
CA ASN A 43 4.14 -4.25 -1.57
C ASN A 43 5.64 -4.62 -1.64
N PRO A 44 6.41 -4.05 -2.57
CA PRO A 44 7.83 -4.33 -2.77
C PRO A 44 8.72 -3.49 -1.81
N ASP A 45 8.33 -3.39 -0.53
CA ASP A 45 8.98 -2.52 0.46
C ASP A 45 9.04 -1.04 0.00
N ALA A 46 7.98 -0.57 -0.65
CA ALA A 46 7.83 0.80 -1.11
C ALA A 46 7.09 1.65 -0.07
N LYS A 47 7.17 2.98 -0.18
CA LYS A 47 6.37 3.86 0.68
C LYS A 47 4.88 3.68 0.37
N VAL A 48 4.05 3.95 1.37
CA VAL A 48 2.58 3.91 1.26
C VAL A 48 2.02 5.20 1.85
N HIS A 49 0.91 5.68 1.30
CA HIS A 49 0.19 6.86 1.78
C HIS A 49 -1.30 6.55 1.90
N ALA A 50 -1.91 6.93 3.03
CA ALA A 50 -3.30 6.61 3.33
C ALA A 50 -4.03 7.84 3.86
N ILE A 51 -5.30 7.98 3.46
CA ILE A 51 -6.20 9.03 3.95
C ILE A 51 -7.56 8.42 4.31
N ARG A 52 -8.28 9.08 5.22
CA ARG A 52 -9.71 8.82 5.45
C ARG A 52 -10.53 9.68 4.49
N LEU A 53 -11.44 9.05 3.76
CA LEU A 53 -12.36 9.74 2.87
C LEU A 53 -13.54 10.32 3.68
N PRO A 54 -14.11 11.46 3.24
CA PRO A 54 -15.32 12.01 3.84
C PRO A 54 -16.53 11.11 3.56
N GLY A 55 -17.42 10.95 4.53
CA GLY A 55 -18.65 10.17 4.38
C GLY A 55 -19.12 9.53 5.70
N PRO A 56 -20.37 9.00 5.73
CA PRO A 56 -20.93 8.32 6.90
C PRO A 56 -20.21 7.01 7.23
N ASP A 57 -19.73 6.30 6.21
CA ASP A 57 -18.93 5.10 6.34
C ASP A 57 -17.44 5.46 6.22
N ALA A 58 -16.62 5.02 7.19
CA ALA A 58 -15.23 5.40 7.35
C ALA A 58 -14.30 4.77 6.29
N ASN A 59 -14.51 5.18 5.04
CA ASN A 59 -13.76 4.69 3.90
C ASN A 59 -12.31 5.19 3.96
N LEU A 60 -11.36 4.32 3.67
CA LEU A 60 -9.95 4.67 3.56
C LEU A 60 -9.53 4.60 2.10
N ALA A 61 -8.67 5.51 1.67
CA ALA A 61 -7.95 5.41 0.41
C ALA A 61 -6.46 5.22 0.69
N LEU A 62 -5.82 4.32 -0.06
CA LEU A 62 -4.40 4.01 0.06
C LEU A 62 -3.74 4.03 -1.32
N ALA A 63 -2.72 4.86 -1.46
CA ALA A 63 -1.79 4.83 -2.57
C ALA A 63 -0.54 4.03 -2.18
N TYR A 64 -0.19 3.04 -3.01
CA TYR A 64 0.95 2.16 -2.77
C TYR A 64 1.46 1.57 -4.09
N ASN A 65 2.71 1.06 -4.11
CA ASN A 65 3.16 0.24 -5.22
C ASN A 65 2.72 -1.21 -5.02
N ASP A 66 1.96 -1.75 -5.97
CA ASP A 66 1.73 -3.18 -6.10
C ASP A 66 2.89 -3.83 -6.85
N HIS A 67 3.03 -5.14 -6.73
CA HIS A 67 3.97 -5.95 -7.50
C HIS A 67 3.40 -7.36 -7.65
N ASP A 68 3.73 -8.03 -8.75
CA ASP A 68 3.21 -9.33 -9.16
C ASP A 68 4.03 -10.53 -8.62
N ARG A 69 5.17 -10.28 -7.98
CA ARG A 69 6.09 -11.35 -7.53
C ARG A 69 6.29 -11.32 -6.02
N PRO A 70 5.89 -12.36 -5.27
CA PRO A 70 6.15 -12.41 -3.83
C PRO A 70 7.65 -12.37 -3.54
N PHE A 71 8.06 -11.52 -2.58
CA PHE A 71 9.45 -11.34 -2.16
C PHE A 71 10.05 -12.50 -1.37
N HIS A 72 9.38 -13.66 -1.33
CA HIS A 72 9.89 -14.85 -0.65
C HIS A 72 10.93 -15.56 -1.54
N GLY A 73 12.21 -15.45 -1.17
CA GLY A 73 13.24 -16.37 -1.65
C GLY A 73 14.10 -15.93 -2.84
N MET A 74 14.09 -14.66 -3.25
CA MET A 74 15.14 -14.17 -4.16
C MET A 74 16.47 -14.12 -3.41
N ALA A 75 17.29 -15.16 -3.63
CA ALA A 75 18.65 -15.26 -3.13
C ALA A 75 19.40 -13.93 -3.28
N LYS A 76 20.08 -13.51 -2.21
CA LYS A 76 21.11 -12.46 -2.32
C LYS A 76 22.06 -12.86 -3.44
N GLY A 77 21.99 -12.19 -4.59
CA GLY A 77 22.94 -12.39 -5.70
C GLY A 77 22.38 -12.73 -7.08
N ARG A 78 21.06 -12.81 -7.30
CA ARG A 78 20.50 -12.98 -8.67
C ARG A 78 19.44 -11.98 -9.10
N GLY A 79 19.42 -10.80 -8.49
CA GLY A 79 18.61 -9.69 -8.96
C GLY A 79 19.42 -8.42 -8.84
N GLY A 80 19.88 -7.88 -9.96
CA GLY A 80 20.27 -6.47 -10.02
C GLY A 80 19.06 -5.58 -9.69
N ALA A 81 19.13 -4.30 -10.06
CA ALA A 81 18.07 -3.30 -9.85
C ALA A 81 16.63 -3.72 -10.29
N GLU A 82 16.48 -4.84 -11.00
CA GLU A 82 15.23 -5.46 -11.43
C GLU A 82 14.38 -6.12 -10.33
N GLY A 83 14.93 -6.39 -9.14
CA GLY A 83 14.25 -7.19 -8.10
C GLY A 83 13.10 -6.49 -7.37
N LYS A 84 13.24 -5.19 -7.05
CA LYS A 84 12.23 -4.38 -6.32
C LYS A 84 11.60 -3.36 -7.27
N ARG A 85 10.80 -3.80 -8.22
CA ARG A 85 10.08 -2.86 -9.12
C ARG A 85 9.06 -2.06 -8.31
N ARG A 86 9.13 -0.73 -8.42
CA ARG A 86 8.24 0.25 -7.77
C ARG A 86 7.57 1.12 -8.84
N ASP A 87 7.09 0.48 -9.89
CA ASP A 87 6.63 1.05 -11.16
C ASP A 87 5.14 0.79 -11.43
N THR A 88 4.42 0.30 -10.41
CA THR A 88 2.99 0.03 -10.46
C THR A 88 2.30 0.69 -9.27
N LEU A 89 2.11 2.01 -9.35
CA LEU A 89 1.37 2.80 -8.37
C LEU A 89 -0.13 2.52 -8.50
N MET A 90 -0.71 1.98 -7.42
CA MET A 90 -2.10 1.60 -7.32
C MET A 90 -2.83 2.44 -6.27
N LEU A 91 -4.11 2.70 -6.52
CA LEU A 91 -5.06 3.18 -5.54
C LEU A 91 -5.96 2.02 -5.09
N ALA A 92 -6.06 1.82 -3.79
CA ALA A 92 -7.01 0.90 -3.17
C ALA A 92 -7.92 1.63 -2.18
N VAL A 93 -9.15 1.14 -2.03
CA VAL A 93 -10.15 1.66 -1.10
C VAL A 93 -10.55 0.55 -0.13
N SER A 94 -10.72 0.92 1.13
CA SER A 94 -11.28 0.06 2.17
C SER A 94 -12.59 0.64 2.67
N PRO A 95 -13.71 -0.11 2.64
CA PRO A 95 -14.99 0.35 3.17
C PRO A 95 -15.17 0.10 4.67
N ASP A 96 -14.22 -0.58 5.31
CA ASP A 96 -14.37 -1.16 6.64
C ASP A 96 -13.20 -0.81 7.56
N SER A 97 -12.68 0.43 7.47
CA SER A 97 -11.57 0.91 8.32
C SER A 97 -10.29 0.08 8.21
N GLY A 98 -10.00 -0.47 7.02
CA GLY A 98 -8.75 -1.13 6.69
C GLY A 98 -8.73 -2.64 6.90
N HIS A 99 -9.89 -3.28 7.14
CA HIS A 99 -9.98 -4.74 7.28
C HIS A 99 -9.95 -5.45 5.92
N SER A 100 -10.64 -4.91 4.92
CA SER A 100 -10.61 -5.36 3.53
C SER A 100 -10.26 -4.22 2.59
N TRP A 101 -9.75 -4.57 1.40
CA TRP A 101 -9.27 -3.61 0.41
C TRP A 101 -9.66 -4.04 -0.99
N LYS A 102 -10.08 -3.07 -1.79
CA LYS A 102 -10.33 -3.23 -3.23
C LYS A 102 -9.43 -2.28 -4.01
N GLN A 103 -8.62 -2.80 -4.93
CA GLN A 103 -7.91 -1.98 -5.91
C GLN A 103 -8.92 -1.33 -6.86
N VAL A 104 -8.80 -0.02 -7.08
CA VAL A 104 -9.76 0.75 -7.88
C VAL A 104 -9.14 1.41 -9.11
N ALA A 105 -7.84 1.71 -9.09
CA ALA A 105 -7.15 2.30 -10.24
C ALA A 105 -5.64 2.05 -10.19
N ARG A 106 -5.01 1.90 -11.37
CA ARG A 106 -3.57 2.12 -11.56
C ARG A 106 -3.34 3.59 -11.91
N LEU A 107 -2.46 4.26 -11.18
CA LEU A 107 -2.19 5.70 -11.30
C LEU A 107 -1.02 6.02 -12.24
N ASP A 108 -0.18 5.03 -12.54
CA ASP A 108 0.95 5.12 -13.48
C ASP A 108 0.84 4.08 -14.60
N PRO A 109 -0.25 4.08 -15.39
CA PRO A 109 -0.32 3.20 -16.55
C PRO A 109 0.89 3.45 -17.45
N PRO A 110 1.43 2.42 -18.13
CA PRO A 110 2.51 2.62 -19.09
C PRO A 110 2.09 3.72 -20.07
N ALA A 111 2.99 4.67 -20.32
CA ALA A 111 2.73 5.74 -21.27
C ALA A 111 2.30 5.11 -22.61
N ILE A 112 1.16 5.56 -23.14
CA ILE A 112 0.88 5.32 -24.56
C ILE A 112 1.91 6.17 -25.30
N VAL A 113 2.99 5.53 -25.75
CA VAL A 113 4.00 6.19 -26.59
C VAL A 113 3.31 6.51 -27.92
N THR A 114 2.77 7.72 -28.04
CA THR A 114 2.31 8.32 -29.30
C THR A 114 3.14 9.58 -29.56
N TRP A 115 4.47 9.45 -29.46
CA TRP A 115 5.33 10.41 -30.12
C TRP A 115 5.46 9.98 -31.59
N GLN A 116 4.57 10.50 -32.44
CA GLN A 116 4.80 10.50 -33.88
C GLN A 116 5.69 11.70 -34.16
N GLY A 117 7.01 11.48 -34.15
CA GLY A 117 7.95 12.49 -34.58
C GLY A 117 7.55 13.00 -35.96
N HIS A 118 7.32 14.30 -36.09
CA HIS A 118 7.34 14.94 -37.39
C HIS A 118 8.80 15.23 -37.78
N PRO A 119 9.15 15.08 -39.07
CA PRO A 119 10.52 15.13 -39.58
C PRO A 119 11.24 16.45 -39.34
#